data_AF-A0A838L9R6-F1
#
_entry.id   AF-A0A838L9R6-F1
#
_cell.length_a   1.000
_cell.length_b   1.000
_cell.length_c   1.000
_cell.angle_alpha   90.00
_cell.angle_beta   90.00
_cell.angle_gamma   90.00
#
_symmetry.space_group_name_H-M   'P 1'
#
loop_
_entity.id
_entity.type
_entity.pdbx_description
1 polymer ?
#
loop_
_entity_poly.entity_id
_entity_poly.type
_entity_poly.pdbx_seq_one_letter_code
_entity_poly.pdbx_strand_id
1 'polypeptide(L)' 'MALLDYFASVATRRMAREEAVNAIRVKGAGAEQALRDRMARTDSKARRQVYRLAIRALPALTEREKL' A
#
# COMPACT_ATOMS: atom_id res chain seq x y z
N MET A 1 -5.90 10.99 -23.17
CA MET A 1 -6.26 10.34 -21.89
C MET A 1 -5.12 9.56 -21.21
N ALA A 2 -3.97 9.27 -21.84
CA ALA A 2 -2.92 8.46 -21.21
C ALA A 2 -2.12 9.15 -20.06
N LEU A 3 -2.00 10.48 -20.07
CA LEU A 3 -1.22 11.20 -19.04
C LEU A 3 -1.92 11.23 -17.68
N LEU A 4 -3.25 11.41 -17.66
CA LEU A 4 -4.02 11.42 -16.41
C LEU A 4 -3.99 10.04 -15.72
N ASP A 5 -4.06 8.95 -16.50
CA ASP A 5 -3.93 7.59 -15.98
C ASP A 5 -2.53 7.31 -15.43
N TYR A 6 -1.49 7.88 -16.06
CA TYR A 6 -0.11 7.79 -15.58
C TYR A 6 0.07 8.53 -14.24
N PHE A 7 -0.42 9.76 -14.11
CA PHE A 7 -0.34 10.51 -12.84
C PHE A 7 -1.20 9.89 -11.74
N ALA A 8 -2.41 9.41 -12.07
CA ALA A 8 -3.23 8.64 -11.15
C ALA A 8 -2.51 7.37 -10.67
N SER A 9 -1.79 6.69 -11.56
CA SER A 9 -0.94 5.54 -11.24
C SER A 9 0.23 5.92 -10.32
N VAL A 10 0.94 7.03 -10.58
CA VAL A 10 2.06 7.48 -9.74
C VAL A 10 1.57 7.89 -8.34
N ALA A 11 0.50 8.68 -8.24
CA ALA A 11 -0.08 9.07 -6.97
C ALA A 11 -0.56 7.86 -6.15
N THR A 12 -1.22 6.90 -6.80
CA THR A 12 -1.67 5.66 -6.15
C THR A 12 -0.50 4.84 -5.63
N ARG A 13 0.59 4.72 -6.40
CA ARG A 13 1.82 4.03 -5.97
C ARG A 13 2.49 4.73 -4.79
N ARG A 14 2.52 6.07 -4.78
CA ARG A 14 3.07 6.85 -3.67
C ARG A 14 2.26 6.62 -2.40
N MET A 15 0.94 6.75 -2.46
CA MET A 15 0.05 6.48 -1.32
C MET A 15 0.19 5.04 -0.82
N ALA A 16 0.28 4.07 -1.74
CA ALA A 16 0.47 2.67 -1.39
C ALA A 16 1.79 2.44 -0.64
N ARG A 17 2.86 3.11 -1.05
CA ARG A 17 4.16 3.03 -0.37
C ARG A 17 4.11 3.67 1.01
N GLU A 18 3.51 4.85 1.13
CA GLU A 18 3.33 5.52 2.43
C GLU A 18 2.52 4.64 3.40
N GLU A 19 1.47 3.99 2.90
CA GLU A 19 0.61 3.14 3.71
C GLU A 19 1.29 1.82 4.10
N ALA A 20 2.12 1.25 3.23
CA ALA A 20 2.95 0.09 3.54
C ALA A 20 3.99 0.42 4.63
N VAL A 21 4.70 1.55 4.49
CA VAL A 21 5.67 2.02 5.50
C VAL A 21 4.99 2.28 6.84
N ASN A 22 3.81 2.91 6.82
CA ASN A 22 3.03 3.14 8.02
C ASN A 22 2.60 1.81 8.69
N ALA A 23 2.13 0.85 7.90
CA ALA A 23 1.76 -0.47 8.41
C ALA A 23 2.96 -1.20 9.05
N ILE A 24 4.13 -1.15 8.41
CA ILE A 24 5.39 -1.68 8.96
C ILE A 24 5.73 -0.99 10.28
N ARG A 25 5.68 0.35 10.33
CA ARG A 25 6.00 1.11 11.54
C ARG A 25 5.07 0.78 12.71
N VAL A 26 3.78 0.61 12.46
CA VAL A 26 2.77 0.42 13.51
C VAL A 26 2.64 -1.05 13.94
N LYS A 27 2.81 -1.99 13.01
CA LYS A 27 2.51 -3.42 13.25
C LYS A 27 3.70 -4.36 13.03
N GLY A 28 4.82 -3.88 12.50
CA GLY A 28 6.00 -4.70 12.20
C GLY A 28 5.65 -5.91 11.34
N ALA A 29 5.90 -7.11 11.86
CA ALA A 29 5.53 -8.37 11.22
C ALA A 29 4.03 -8.51 10.89
N GLY A 30 3.14 -7.79 11.61
CA GLY A 30 1.70 -7.76 11.36
C GLY A 30 1.23 -6.78 10.27
N ALA A 31 2.15 -6.11 9.57
CA ALA A 31 1.82 -5.07 8.59
C ALA A 31 0.89 -5.57 7.47
N GLU A 32 1.15 -6.76 6.93
CA GLU A 32 0.35 -7.33 5.85
C GLU A 32 -1.09 -7.57 6.29
N GLN A 33 -1.28 -8.20 7.46
CA GLN A 33 -2.61 -8.48 8.00
C GLN A 33 -3.38 -7.18 8.25
N ALA A 34 -2.71 -6.14 8.78
CA ALA A 34 -3.35 -4.85 9.00
C ALA A 34 -3.82 -4.17 7.70
N LEU A 35 -3.05 -4.28 6.61
CA LEU A 35 -3.47 -3.79 5.30
C LEU A 35 -4.63 -4.60 4.72
N ARG A 36 -4.62 -5.93 4.89
CA ARG A 36 -5.73 -6.81 4.50
C ARG A 36 -7.02 -6.47 5.24
N ASP A 37 -6.93 -6.24 6.54
CA ASP A 37 -8.08 -5.84 7.38
C ASP A 37 -8.64 -4.47 6.94
N ARG A 38 -7.77 -3.48 6.71
CA ARG A 38 -8.18 -2.16 6.19
C ARG A 38 -8.83 -2.26 4.81
N MET A 39 -8.30 -3.13 3.95
CA MET A 39 -8.85 -3.39 2.63
C MET A 39 -10.24 -4.04 2.70
N ALA A 40 -10.45 -4.97 3.64
CA ALA A 40 -11.74 -5.62 3.84
C ALA A 40 -12.82 -4.66 4.38
N ARG A 41 -12.42 -3.65 5.15
CA ARG A 41 -13.33 -2.63 5.74
C ARG A 41 -13.64 -1.46 4.81
N THR A 42 -13.06 -1.40 3.61
CA THR A 42 -13.24 -0.26 2.70
C THR A 42 -14.05 -0.61 1.46
N ASP A 43 -15.12 0.13 1.22
CA ASP A 43 -15.95 -0.02 0.02
C ASP A 43 -15.38 0.73 -1.19
N SER A 44 -14.49 1.70 -0.96
CA SER A 44 -13.88 2.49 -2.03
C SER A 44 -12.95 1.62 -2.88
N LYS A 45 -13.26 1.51 -4.18
CA LYS A 45 -12.45 0.77 -5.16
C LYS A 45 -11.03 1.35 -5.27
N ALA A 46 -10.90 2.68 -5.23
CA ALA A 46 -9.62 3.37 -5.26
C ALA A 46 -8.77 3.02 -4.02
N ARG A 47 -9.36 3.04 -2.82
CA ARG A 47 -8.67 2.69 -1.57
C ARG A 47 -8.27 1.21 -1.55
N ARG A 48 -9.14 0.31 -2.03
CA ARG A 48 -8.78 -1.11 -2.20
C ARG A 48 -7.58 -1.30 -3.12
N GLN A 49 -7.49 -0.52 -4.20
CA GLN A 49 -6.34 -0.56 -5.11
C GLN A 49 -5.05 -0.09 -4.43
N VAL A 50 -5.11 0.96 -3.62
CA VAL A 50 -3.98 1.43 -2.80
C VAL A 50 -3.51 0.32 -1.87
N TYR A 51 -4.41 -0.32 -1.11
CA TYR A 51 -4.03 -1.40 -0.19
C TYR A 51 -3.44 -2.62 -0.90
N ARG A 52 -3.95 -3.01 -2.07
CA ARG A 52 -3.35 -4.09 -2.88
C ARG A 52 -1.91 -3.76 -3.30
N LEU A 53 -1.67 -2.53 -3.72
CA LEU A 53 -0.34 -2.09 -4.11
C LEU A 53 0.58 -1.99 -2.89
N ALA A 54 0.05 -1.58 -1.73
CA ALA A 54 0.79 -1.51 -0.48
C ALA A 54 1.25 -2.91 -0.04
N ILE A 55 0.35 -3.90 -0.06
CA ILE A 55 0.66 -5.30 0.26
C ILE A 55 1.74 -5.85 -0.67
N ARG A 56 1.65 -5.59 -1.98
CA ARG A 56 2.67 -6.02 -2.94
C ARG A 56 4.03 -5.34 -2.72
N ALA A 57 4.04 -4.13 -2.18
CA ALA A 57 5.27 -3.39 -1.90
C ALA A 57 5.95 -3.83 -0.60
N LEU A 58 5.23 -4.51 0.31
CA LEU A 58 5.77 -4.90 1.63
C LEU A 58 7.08 -5.68 1.55
N PRO A 59 7.22 -6.78 0.78
CA PRO A 59 8.45 -7.58 0.77
C PRO A 59 9.67 -6.75 0.38
N ALA A 60 9.53 -5.95 -0.68
CA ALA A 60 10.59 -5.09 -1.18
C ALA A 60 10.96 -3.95 -0.21
N LEU A 61 10.03 -3.51 0.65
CA LEU A 61 10.29 -2.50 1.67
C LEU A 61 10.94 -3.13 2.91
N THR A 62 10.46 -4.29 3.36
CA THR A 62 11.04 -4.99 4.52
C THR A 62 12.48 -5.40 4.26
N GLU A 63 12.78 -5.96 3.08
CA GLU A 63 14.16 -6.34 2.69
C GLU A 63 15.09 -5.12 2.61
N ARG A 64 14.58 -3.99 2.10
CA ARG A 64 15.37 -2.78 1.87
C ARG A 64 15.61 -1.98 3.16
N GLU A 65 14.66 -2.02 4.08
CA GLU A 65 14.73 -1.34 5.39
C GLU A 65 15.46 -2.21 6.45
N LYS A 66 15.83 -3.46 6.13
CA LYS A 66 16.43 -4.44 7.07
C LYS A 66 15.64 -4.53 8.40
N LEU A 67 14.31 -4.61 8.29
CA LEU A 67 13.43 -4.90 9.43
C LEU A 67 13.18 -6.40 9.56
#